data_AF-A0A644F4I2-F1
#
_entry.id   AF-A0A644F4I2-F1
#
_cell.length_a   1.000
_cell.length_b   1.000
_cell.length_c   1.000
_cell.angle_alpha   90.00
_cell.angle_beta   90.00
_cell.angle_gamma   90.00
#
_symmetry.space_group_name_H-M   'P 1'
#
loop_
_entity.id
_entity.type
_entity.pdbx_description
1 polymer ?
#
loop_
_entity_poly.entity_id
_entity_poly.type
_entity_poly.pdbx_seq_one_letter_code
_entity_poly.pdbx_strand_id
1 'polypeptide(L)'
;MNSAVEGCLRKGFNEGITEPHGPTHKRLQVVRSGDRVLAQAIHVSESSIALRVLCVDDGLRLDATYGVIRYKDAGVSPGTALHTIARSGTYLICEVLTVSTPCILRPWPETL
;
A
#
# COMPACT_ATOMS: atom_id res chain seq x y z
N MET A 1 28.70 17.69 35.80
CA MET A 1 29.02 16.34 35.25
C MET A 1 29.08 15.36 36.41
N ASN A 2 28.65 14.11 36.19
CA ASN A 2 28.29 13.02 37.14
C ASN A 2 26.77 13.04 37.44
N SER A 3 25.86 12.31 36.77
CA SER A 3 25.75 10.93 36.25
C SER A 3 25.36 9.87 37.30
N ALA A 4 24.23 9.19 36.99
CA ALA A 4 23.63 7.95 37.55
C ALA A 4 23.12 8.01 39.00
N VAL A 5 21.81 8.02 39.29
CA VAL A 5 20.73 7.01 39.08
C VAL A 5 20.99 5.71 39.84
N GLU A 6 20.58 5.69 41.11
CA GLU A 6 20.01 4.53 41.79
C GLU A 6 18.91 5.04 42.73
N GLY A 7 17.71 4.47 42.60
CA GLY A 7 16.52 4.94 43.32
C GLY A 7 15.40 3.94 43.19
N CYS A 8 15.61 2.77 43.80
CA CYS A 8 14.61 1.75 44.01
C CYS A 8 13.38 2.33 44.73
N LEU A 9 12.26 2.44 44.04
CA LEU A 9 10.95 2.70 44.66
C LEU A 9 9.95 1.65 44.19
N ARG A 10 9.92 0.53 44.92
CA ARG A 10 8.72 -0.29 45.03
C ARG A 10 7.76 0.37 46.01
N LYS A 11 6.59 0.80 45.54
CA LYS A 11 5.38 0.83 46.35
C LYS A 11 4.17 0.64 45.44
N GLY A 12 3.60 -0.55 45.49
CA GLY A 12 2.40 -0.89 44.73
C GLY A 12 1.13 -0.36 45.37
N PHE A 13 0.12 -0.16 44.53
CA PHE A 13 -1.28 -0.39 44.88
C PHE A 13 -1.93 -1.06 43.67
N ASN A 14 -2.48 -2.25 43.92
CA ASN A 14 -3.36 -2.96 42.99
C ASN A 14 -4.57 -2.07 42.67
N GLU A 15 -4.85 -1.88 41.40
CA GLU A 15 -6.21 -1.86 40.88
C GLU A 15 -6.14 -2.24 39.40
N GLY A 16 -6.65 -3.43 39.09
CA GLY A 16 -6.67 -3.95 37.74
C GLY A 16 -7.69 -3.21 36.90
N ILE A 17 -7.26 -2.71 35.74
CA ILE A 17 -8.11 -2.66 34.56
C ILE A 17 -7.25 -3.18 33.41
N THR A 18 -7.53 -4.44 33.10
CA THR A 18 -7.21 -5.21 31.90
C THR A 18 -6.72 -4.35 30.74
N GLU A 19 -5.49 -4.57 30.30
CA GLU A 19 -5.07 -4.15 28.96
C GLU A 19 -6.09 -4.69 27.95
N PRO A 20 -6.65 -3.88 27.03
CA PRO A 20 -7.37 -4.44 25.92
C PRO A 20 -6.33 -4.98 24.94
N HIS A 21 -5.71 -6.10 25.26
CA HIS A 21 -5.17 -7.01 24.26
C HIS A 21 -6.34 -7.80 23.64
N GLY A 22 -7.33 -7.06 23.14
CA GLY A 22 -8.23 -7.59 22.15
C GLY A 22 -7.45 -7.79 20.85
N PRO A 23 -7.86 -8.72 19.98
CA PRO A 23 -7.31 -8.75 18.63
C PRO A 23 -7.43 -7.33 18.06
N THR A 24 -6.32 -6.70 17.65
CA THR A 24 -6.39 -5.52 16.80
C THR A 24 -7.21 -5.95 15.60
N HIS A 25 -8.50 -5.62 15.62
CA HIS A 25 -9.41 -5.95 14.54
C HIS A 25 -8.79 -5.32 13.30
N LYS A 26 -8.19 -6.14 12.44
CA LYS A 26 -7.79 -5.71 11.09
C LYS A 26 -9.07 -5.18 10.49
N ARG A 27 -9.21 -3.85 10.46
CA ARG A 27 -10.36 -3.20 9.86
C ARG A 27 -10.31 -3.61 8.39
N LEU A 28 -11.25 -4.48 8.01
CA LEU A 28 -11.37 -4.95 6.64
C LEU A 28 -11.78 -3.74 5.81
N GLN A 29 -10.83 -3.15 5.10
CA GLN A 29 -11.12 -2.13 4.12
C GLN A 29 -11.29 -2.80 2.78
N VAL A 30 -12.44 -2.51 2.16
CA VAL A 30 -12.74 -2.96 0.82
C VAL A 30 -12.26 -1.87 -0.13
N VAL A 31 -11.30 -2.19 -0.99
CA VAL A 31 -10.85 -1.31 -2.07
C VAL A 31 -12.04 -1.03 -2.99
N ARG A 32 -12.20 0.23 -3.39
CA ARG A 32 -13.26 0.70 -4.29
C ARG A 32 -12.65 1.28 -5.56
N SER A 33 -13.45 1.33 -6.62
CA SER A 33 -13.09 2.13 -7.80
C SER A 33 -12.96 3.61 -7.40
N GLY A 34 -11.92 4.27 -7.90
CA GLY A 34 -11.54 5.64 -7.55
C GLY A 34 -10.60 5.75 -6.35
N ASP A 35 -10.40 4.68 -5.57
CA ASP A 35 -9.44 4.70 -4.48
C ASP A 35 -8.02 4.82 -5.01
N ARG A 36 -7.17 5.52 -4.25
CA ARG A 36 -5.73 5.56 -4.50
C ARG A 36 -5.03 4.49 -3.69
N VAL A 37 -4.15 3.76 -4.34
CA VAL A 37 -3.37 2.70 -3.73
C VAL A 37 -1.90 2.86 -4.04
N LEU A 38 -1.06 2.54 -3.07
CA LEU A 38 0.37 2.36 -3.29
C LEU A 38 0.61 0.93 -3.77
N ALA A 39 1.30 0.78 -4.88
CA ALA A 39 1.60 -0.51 -5.47
C ALA A 39 3.07 -0.59 -5.91
N GLN A 40 3.65 -1.78 -5.85
CA GLN A 40 4.98 -2.06 -6.35
C GLN A 40 4.88 -2.88 -7.63
N ALA A 41 5.49 -2.39 -8.72
CA ALA A 41 5.64 -3.14 -9.95
C ALA A 41 6.48 -4.40 -9.69
N ILE A 42 5.93 -5.56 -9.98
CA ILE A 42 6.62 -6.85 -9.85
C ILE A 42 7.12 -7.35 -11.20
N HIS A 43 6.41 -7.01 -12.28
CA HIS A 43 6.78 -7.38 -13.64
C HIS A 43 6.28 -6.32 -14.62
N VAL A 44 7.09 -6.03 -15.64
CA VAL A 44 6.75 -5.09 -16.71
C VAL A 44 6.93 -5.82 -18.03
N SER A 45 5.87 -5.87 -18.84
CA SER A 45 5.88 -6.35 -20.23
C SER A 45 5.60 -5.20 -21.19
N GLU A 46 5.60 -5.49 -22.49
CA GLU A 46 5.22 -4.51 -23.51
C GLU A 46 3.74 -4.09 -23.42
N SER A 47 2.87 -4.96 -22.92
CA SER A 47 1.42 -4.78 -22.91
C SER A 47 0.82 -4.44 -21.54
N SER A 48 1.59 -4.64 -20.45
CA SER A 48 1.09 -4.42 -19.10
C SER A 48 2.19 -4.26 -18.06
N ILE A 49 1.84 -3.65 -16.93
CA ILE A 49 2.62 -3.67 -15.70
C ILE A 49 1.83 -4.46 -14.67
N ALA A 50 2.39 -5.55 -14.15
CA ALA A 50 1.82 -6.28 -13.02
C ALA A 50 2.37 -5.70 -11.71
N LEU A 51 1.48 -5.49 -10.73
CA LEU A 51 1.80 -4.86 -9.47
C LEU A 51 1.30 -5.67 -8.27
N ARG A 52 2.03 -5.58 -7.16
CA ARG A 52 1.54 -5.93 -5.83
C ARG A 52 1.02 -4.67 -5.16
N VAL A 53 -0.24 -4.68 -4.75
CA VAL A 53 -0.85 -3.57 -4.01
C VAL A 53 -0.46 -3.69 -2.53
N LEU A 54 -0.02 -2.58 -1.92
CA LEU A 54 0.54 -2.56 -0.57
C LEU A 54 -0.43 -1.97 0.44
N CYS A 55 -0.99 -0.80 0.11
CA CYS A 55 -1.94 -0.12 0.98
C CYS A 55 -2.83 0.85 0.19
N VAL A 56 -3.97 1.20 0.78
CA VAL A 56 -4.82 2.31 0.33
C VAL A 56 -4.32 3.61 0.97
N ASP A 57 -4.68 4.76 0.39
CA ASP A 57 -4.26 6.11 0.84
C ASP A 57 -4.53 6.40 2.33
N ASP A 58 -5.48 5.69 2.96
CA ASP A 58 -5.75 5.80 4.40
C ASP A 58 -4.81 4.95 5.28
N GLY A 59 -3.77 4.36 4.70
CA GLY A 59 -2.71 3.63 5.38
C GLY A 59 -3.05 2.18 5.73
N LEU A 60 -4.21 1.68 5.33
CA LEU A 60 -4.60 0.29 5.59
C LEU A 60 -3.92 -0.66 4.60
N ARG A 61 -3.21 -1.63 5.17
CA ARG A 61 -2.42 -2.62 4.43
C ARG A 61 -3.34 -3.66 3.80
N LEU A 62 -3.13 -3.91 2.51
CA LEU A 62 -3.83 -4.95 1.77
C LEU A 62 -2.92 -6.17 1.67
N ASP A 63 -3.33 -7.28 2.26
CA ASP A 63 -2.59 -8.52 2.11
C ASP A 63 -3.00 -9.20 0.78
N ALA A 64 -2.01 -9.73 0.05
CA ALA A 64 -2.18 -10.55 -1.15
C ALA A 64 -3.00 -9.93 -2.31
N THR A 65 -3.10 -8.60 -2.40
CA THR A 65 -3.81 -7.94 -3.50
C THR A 65 -2.85 -7.64 -4.67
N TYR A 66 -3.28 -7.97 -5.88
CA TYR A 66 -2.53 -7.72 -7.11
C TYR A 66 -3.30 -6.81 -8.04
N GLY A 67 -2.58 -6.00 -8.79
CA GLY A 67 -3.12 -5.11 -9.80
C GLY A 67 -2.41 -5.24 -11.13
N VAL A 68 -3.06 -4.76 -12.18
CA VAL A 68 -2.48 -4.64 -13.52
C VAL A 68 -2.78 -3.26 -14.08
N ILE A 69 -1.76 -2.61 -14.62
CA ILE A 69 -1.91 -1.45 -15.51
C ILE A 69 -1.80 -2.00 -16.93
N ARG A 70 -2.89 -1.93 -17.71
CA ARG A 70 -2.85 -2.29 -19.13
C ARG A 70 -2.23 -1.14 -19.92
N TYR A 71 -1.64 -1.42 -21.07
CA TYR A 71 -1.07 -0.38 -21.95
C TYR A 71 -2.03 0.79 -22.17
N LYS A 72 -3.30 0.50 -22.46
CA LYS A 72 -4.34 1.52 -22.71
C LYS A 72 -4.72 2.38 -21.49
N ASP A 73 -4.42 1.91 -20.28
CA ASP A 73 -4.69 2.64 -19.03
C ASP A 73 -3.42 3.28 -18.46
N ALA A 74 -2.28 3.12 -19.13
CA ALA A 74 -0.98 3.57 -18.62
C ALA A 74 -0.74 5.07 -18.80
N GLY A 75 -1.62 5.79 -19.52
CA GLY A 75 -1.46 7.22 -19.76
C GLY A 75 -0.22 7.56 -20.59
N VAL A 76 0.19 6.68 -21.51
CA VAL A 76 1.33 6.94 -22.41
C VAL A 76 0.88 7.07 -23.86
N SER A 77 1.65 7.87 -24.61
CA SER A 77 1.46 8.01 -26.05
C SER A 77 1.65 6.69 -26.77
N PRO A 78 0.87 6.40 -27.83
CA PRO A 78 1.04 5.18 -28.64
C PRO A 78 2.48 4.98 -29.11
N GLY A 79 3.01 3.77 -28.97
CA GLY A 79 4.40 3.43 -29.31
C GLY A 79 5.41 3.68 -28.18
N THR A 80 5.01 4.33 -27.08
CA THR A 80 5.86 4.49 -25.90
C THR A 80 5.94 3.17 -25.13
N ALA A 81 7.15 2.72 -24.78
CA ALA A 81 7.35 1.49 -24.00
C ALA A 81 6.99 1.70 -22.52
N LEU A 82 6.28 0.74 -21.91
CA LEU A 82 5.88 0.81 -20.49
C LEU A 82 7.07 0.87 -19.51
N HIS A 83 8.24 0.40 -19.93
CA HIS A 83 9.49 0.53 -19.17
C HIS A 83 9.94 1.98 -18.92
N THR A 84 9.37 2.95 -19.65
CA THR A 84 9.58 4.38 -19.41
C THR A 84 8.83 4.89 -18.18
N ILE A 85 7.74 4.22 -17.79
CA ILE A 85 6.92 4.55 -16.62
C ILE A 85 7.44 3.81 -15.38
N ALA A 86 7.77 2.52 -15.51
CA ALA A 86 8.16 1.68 -14.39
C ALA A 86 9.10 0.55 -14.78
N ARG A 87 9.85 0.07 -13.79
CA ARG A 87 10.61 -1.19 -13.84
C ARG A 87 10.15 -2.08 -12.69
N SER A 88 10.50 -3.37 -12.72
CA SER A 88 10.30 -4.22 -11.55
C SER A 88 10.99 -3.59 -10.33
N GLY A 89 10.26 -3.52 -9.21
CA GLY A 89 10.65 -2.84 -7.99
C GLY A 89 10.16 -1.39 -7.87
N THR A 90 9.75 -0.73 -8.96
CA THR A 90 9.22 0.64 -8.94
C THR A 90 7.93 0.71 -8.11
N TYR A 91 7.82 1.72 -7.25
CA TYR A 91 6.60 2.02 -6.51
C TYR A 91 5.81 3.09 -7.26
N LEU A 92 4.50 2.87 -7.40
CA LEU A 92 3.57 3.76 -8.07
C LEU A 92 2.37 4.01 -7.18
N ILE A 93 1.89 5.25 -7.17
CA ILE A 93 0.53 5.54 -6.72
C ILE A 93 -0.36 5.28 -7.93
N CYS A 94 -1.41 4.49 -7.71
CA CYS A 94 -2.36 4.13 -8.74
C CYS A 94 -3.77 4.46 -8.30
N GLU A 95 -4.63 4.81 -9.25
CA GLU A 95 -6.07 4.82 -9.03
C GLU A 95 -6.66 3.49 -9.47
N VAL A 96 -7.61 2.99 -8.67
CA VAL A 96 -8.32 1.75 -8.95
C VAL A 96 -9.45 2.02 -9.94
N LEU A 97 -9.35 1.47 -11.14
CA LEU A 97 -10.42 1.54 -12.14
C LEU A 97 -11.48 0.47 -11.88
N THR A 98 -11.04 -0.75 -11.59
CA THR A 98 -11.92 -1.89 -11.37
C THR A 98 -11.42 -2.74 -10.22
N VAL A 99 -12.33 -3.04 -9.30
CA VAL A 99 -12.10 -3.96 -8.18
C VAL A 99 -12.32 -5.39 -8.67
N SER A 100 -11.24 -6.09 -8.98
CA SER A 100 -11.22 -7.50 -9.42
C SER A 100 -9.93 -8.17 -8.95
N THR A 101 -9.75 -9.45 -9.25
CA THR A 101 -8.49 -10.17 -8.97
C THR A 101 -7.87 -10.65 -10.29
N PRO A 102 -6.85 -9.97 -10.84
CA PRO A 102 -6.21 -8.74 -10.36
C PRO A 102 -7.06 -7.47 -10.57
N CYS A 103 -6.81 -6.42 -9.79
CA CYS A 103 -7.44 -5.11 -9.96
C CYS A 103 -6.94 -4.43 -11.23
N ILE A 104 -7.77 -3.63 -11.89
CA ILE A 104 -7.32 -2.78 -13.00
C ILE A 104 -6.96 -1.41 -12.44
N LEU A 105 -5.76 -0.95 -12.75
CA LEU A 105 -5.16 0.25 -12.21
C LEU A 105 -4.73 1.22 -13.32
N ARG A 106 -4.68 2.52 -13.01
CA ARG A 106 -3.98 3.54 -13.80
C ARG A 106 -2.96 4.29 -12.93
N PRO A 107 -1.81 4.73 -13.46
CA PRO A 107 -0.89 5.63 -12.74
C PRO A 107 -1.59 6.90 -12.26
N TRP A 108 -1.21 7.40 -11.07
CA TRP A 108 -1.71 8.65 -10.50
C TRP A 108 -0.55 9.56 -10.03
N PRO A 109 -0.60 10.88 -10.30
CA PRO A 109 -1.52 11.54 -11.22
C PRO A 109 -1.30 11.04 -12.66
N GLU A 110 -2.30 11.22 -13.53
CA GLU A 110 -2.12 10.88 -14.94
C GLU A 110 -0.91 11.66 -15.49
N THR A 111 0.07 10.91 -16.02
CA THR A 111 1.16 11.51 -16.80
C THR A 111 0.57 11.97 -18.12
N LEU A 112 0.56 13.29 -18.33
CA LEU A 112 0.11 13.96 -19.57
C LEU A 112 1.03 13.66 -20.75
#